data_AF-A0A7U4DXQ0-F1
#
_entry.id   AF-A0A7U4DXQ0-F1
#
_cell.length_a   1.000
_cell.length_b   1.000
_cell.length_c   1.000
_cell.angle_alpha   90.00
_cell.angle_beta   90.00
_cell.angle_gamma   90.00
#
_symmetry.space_group_name_H-M   'P 1'
#
loop_
_entity.id
_entity.type
_entity.pdbx_description
1 polymer ?
#
loop_
_entity_poly.entity_id
_entity_poly.type
_entity_poly.pdbx_seq_one_letter_code
_entity_poly.pdbx_strand_id
1 'polypeptide(L)'
;MAYYIDKKYQVIGMGNKPYEVRIQILQNTWDKCDLDVQTGVNNILASEPIPLLSSSGKGNGIKQETKGLEFHTQTQKRLQFPGGNIRTDTTFIFDSYGKGWGH
;
A
#
# COMPACT_ATOMS: atom_id res chain seq x y z
N MET A 1 7.99 5.49 -18.24
CA MET A 1 7.51 5.45 -16.83
C MET A 1 8.54 4.66 -16.04
N ALA A 2 9.10 5.20 -14.95
CA ALA A 2 10.04 4.48 -14.09
C ALA A 2 9.34 4.09 -12.78
N TYR A 3 9.62 2.88 -12.32
CA TYR A 3 9.05 2.34 -11.09
C TYR A 3 10.18 2.15 -10.07
N TYR A 4 9.94 2.58 -8.83
CA TYR A 4 10.77 2.19 -7.70
C TYR A 4 10.63 0.68 -7.46
N ILE A 5 9.38 0.21 -7.51
CA ILE A 5 9.03 -1.21 -7.39
C ILE A 5 8.02 -1.55 -8.48
N ASP A 6 8.25 -2.67 -9.13
CA ASP A 6 7.32 -3.33 -10.04
C ASP A 6 7.49 -4.86 -9.91
N LYS A 7 6.88 -5.43 -8.86
CA LYS A 7 7.10 -6.83 -8.46
C LYS A 7 5.80 -7.47 -7.95
N LYS A 8 5.72 -8.80 -8.04
CA LYS A 8 4.69 -9.62 -7.41
C LYS A 8 4.98 -9.82 -5.92
N TYR A 9 3.94 -9.73 -5.09
CA TYR A 9 3.96 -9.97 -3.65
C TYR A 9 2.81 -10.88 -3.26
N GLN A 10 3.02 -11.70 -2.23
CA GLN A 10 1.93 -12.36 -1.53
C GLN A 10 1.24 -11.33 -0.61
N VAL A 11 -0.09 -11.27 -0.66
CA VAL A 11 -0.93 -10.47 0.24
C VAL A 11 -1.93 -11.38 0.96
N ILE A 12 -2.35 -10.99 2.16
CA ILE A 12 -3.34 -11.74 2.93
C ILE A 12 -4.36 -10.79 3.56
N GLY A 13 -5.64 -11.01 3.27
CA GLY A 13 -6.76 -10.26 3.84
C GLY A 13 -7.64 -11.08 4.77
N MET A 14 -8.83 -10.55 5.06
CA MET A 14 -9.86 -11.25 5.86
C MET A 14 -10.38 -12.48 5.10
N GLY A 15 -9.93 -13.65 5.51
CA GLY A 15 -10.13 -14.92 4.82
C GLY A 15 -8.92 -15.86 4.96
N ASN A 16 -7.78 -15.33 5.41
CA ASN A 16 -6.57 -16.07 5.78
C ASN A 16 -5.96 -16.95 4.68
N LYS A 17 -6.35 -16.74 3.42
CA LYS A 17 -5.71 -17.37 2.27
C LYS A 17 -4.88 -16.32 1.52
N PRO A 18 -3.54 -16.43 1.53
CA PRO A 18 -2.69 -15.56 0.74
C PRO A 18 -3.02 -15.67 -0.76
N TYR A 19 -2.90 -14.56 -1.46
CA TYR A 19 -2.96 -14.50 -2.92
C TYR A 19 -1.91 -13.53 -3.45
N GLU A 20 -1.63 -13.62 -4.75
CA GLU A 20 -0.60 -12.80 -5.40
C GLU A 20 -1.22 -11.52 -5.96
N VAL A 21 -0.54 -10.39 -5.73
CA VAL A 21 -0.79 -9.13 -6.44
C VAL A 21 0.50 -8.56 -6.97
N ARG A 22 0.44 -7.80 -8.05
CA ARG A 22 1.55 -6.97 -8.52
C ARG A 22 1.49 -5.62 -7.83
N ILE A 23 2.55 -5.22 -7.13
CA ILE A 23 2.65 -3.89 -6.54
C ILE A 23 3.56 -3.06 -7.42
N GLN A 24 3.07 -1.87 -7.78
CA GLN A 24 3.79 -0.87 -8.54
C GLN A 24 3.86 0.41 -7.73
N ILE A 25 5.06 0.97 -7.56
CA ILE A 25 5.28 2.27 -6.93
C ILE A 25 6.00 3.16 -7.94
N LEU A 26 5.38 4.27 -8.34
CA LEU A 26 6.01 5.19 -9.29
C LEU A 26 7.22 5.89 -8.64
N GLN A 27 8.34 5.92 -9.36
CA GLN A 27 9.60 6.51 -8.85
C GLN A 27 9.41 7.97 -8.43
N ASN A 28 8.72 8.77 -9.25
CA ASN A 28 8.46 10.18 -8.98
C ASN A 28 7.60 10.43 -7.72
N THR A 29 6.83 9.42 -7.29
CA THR A 29 5.97 9.48 -6.11
C THR A 29 6.77 9.02 -4.90
N TRP A 30 7.58 7.97 -5.07
CA TRP A 30 8.54 7.52 -4.07
C TRP A 30 9.53 8.61 -3.67
N ASP A 31 10.10 9.33 -4.64
CA ASP A 31 11.08 10.40 -4.40
C ASP A 31 10.51 11.58 -3.58
N LYS A 32 9.18 11.73 -3.53
CA LYS A 32 8.50 12.75 -2.72
C LYS A 32 8.21 12.30 -1.29
N CYS A 33 8.34 10.99 -1.01
CA CYS A 33 8.00 10.45 0.30
C CYS A 33 9.05 10.84 1.34
N ASP A 34 8.57 11.31 2.49
CA ASP A 34 9.41 11.52 3.68
C ASP A 34 10.11 10.20 4.07
N LEU A 35 11.31 10.28 4.65
CA LEU A 35 12.14 9.11 4.98
C LEU A 35 11.38 8.08 5.85
N ASP A 36 10.64 8.54 6.85
CA ASP A 36 9.85 7.66 7.72
C ASP A 36 8.76 6.88 6.96
N VAL A 37 8.16 7.51 5.93
CA VAL A 37 7.19 6.84 5.05
C VAL A 37 7.88 5.79 4.22
N GLN A 38 9.05 6.10 3.65
CA GLN A 38 9.83 5.15 2.86
C GLN A 38 10.22 3.93 3.71
N THR A 39 10.73 4.15 4.92
CA THR A 39 11.06 3.08 5.87
C THR A 39 9.81 2.25 6.22
N GLY A 40 8.68 2.90 6.52
CA GLY A 40 7.43 2.21 6.82
C GLY A 40 6.92 1.34 5.68
N VAL A 41 6.97 1.83 4.44
CA VAL A 41 6.57 1.10 3.23
C VAL A 41 7.51 -0.09 2.99
N ASN A 42 8.83 0.10 3.10
CA ASN A 42 9.79 -0.99 2.97
C ASN A 42 9.59 -2.09 4.02
N ASN A 43 9.27 -1.72 5.26
CA ASN A 43 8.94 -2.69 6.32
C ASN A 43 7.66 -3.47 6.00
N ILE A 44 6.64 -2.84 5.43
CA ILE A 44 5.41 -3.52 4.98
C ILE A 44 5.74 -4.49 3.84
N LEU A 45 6.49 -4.05 2.84
CA LEU A 45 6.87 -4.85 1.68
C LEU A 45 7.75 -6.05 2.05
N ALA A 46 8.52 -5.96 3.13
CA ALA A 46 9.32 -7.07 3.66
C ALA A 46 8.48 -8.11 4.43
N SER A 47 7.26 -7.77 4.84
CA SER A 47 6.36 -8.65 5.58
C SER A 47 5.48 -9.46 4.62
N GLU A 48 6.06 -10.42 3.89
CA GLU A 48 5.28 -11.33 3.04
C GLU A 48 4.71 -12.52 3.85
N PRO A 49 3.39 -12.80 3.83
CA PRO A 49 2.36 -12.11 3.05
C PRO A 49 1.98 -10.74 3.65
N ILE A 50 1.88 -9.73 2.78
CA ILE A 50 1.56 -8.35 3.15
C ILE A 50 0.13 -8.30 3.70
N PRO A 51 -0.08 -7.79 4.94
CA PRO A 51 -1.41 -7.66 5.50
C PRO A 51 -2.27 -6.67 4.70
N LEU A 52 -3.46 -7.12 4.31
CA LEU A 52 -4.52 -6.27 3.78
C LEU A 52 -5.49 -5.92 4.88
N LEU A 53 -5.66 -4.63 5.12
CA LEU A 53 -6.48 -4.09 6.19
C LEU A 53 -7.80 -3.57 5.63
N SER A 54 -8.90 -3.85 6.34
CA SER A 54 -10.17 -3.16 6.12
C SER A 54 -10.06 -1.70 6.59
N SER A 55 -11.08 -0.88 6.28
CA SER A 55 -11.14 0.52 6.72
C SER A 55 -11.06 0.69 8.25
N SER A 56 -11.54 -0.29 9.02
CA SER A 56 -11.43 -0.32 10.48
C SER A 56 -10.19 -1.06 11.00
N GLY A 57 -9.39 -1.65 10.11
CA GLY A 57 -8.18 -2.38 10.45
C GLY A 57 -7.11 -1.48 11.05
N LYS A 58 -6.38 -1.99 12.05
CA LYS A 58 -5.25 -1.33 12.70
C LYS A 58 -3.94 -2.06 12.35
N GLY A 59 -2.82 -1.38 12.50
CA GLY A 59 -1.48 -1.96 12.28
C GLY A 59 -0.85 -1.51 10.98
N ASN A 60 0.26 -2.13 10.58
CA ASN A 60 0.94 -1.81 9.32
C ASN A 60 0.47 -2.74 8.21
N GLY A 61 0.20 -2.21 7.01
CA GLY A 61 -0.24 -3.00 5.87
C GLY A 61 -0.75 -2.14 4.71
N ILE A 62 -1.39 -2.76 3.72
CA ILE A 62 -2.12 -2.04 2.67
C ILE A 62 -3.58 -1.98 3.10
N LYS A 63 -4.11 -0.77 3.25
CA LYS A 63 -5.45 -0.55 3.80
C LYS A 63 -6.41 -0.08 2.74
N GLN A 64 -7.61 -0.67 2.74
CA GLN A 64 -8.74 -0.15 1.99
C GLN A 64 -9.34 1.04 2.72
N GLU A 65 -9.33 2.20 2.07
CA GLU A 65 -10.02 3.42 2.48
C GLU A 65 -11.09 3.79 1.45
N THR A 66 -11.96 4.75 1.79
CA THR A 66 -13.04 5.19 0.88
C THR A 66 -12.52 5.72 -0.47
N LYS A 67 -11.32 6.31 -0.47
CA LYS A 67 -10.71 6.92 -1.67
C LYS A 67 -9.86 5.95 -2.48
N GLY A 68 -9.59 4.75 -1.98
CA GLY A 68 -8.73 3.77 -2.64
C GLY A 68 -7.87 2.99 -1.64
N LEU A 69 -6.66 2.60 -2.06
CA LEU A 69 -5.70 1.92 -1.21
C LEU A 69 -4.61 2.86 -0.71
N GLU A 70 -4.08 2.59 0.48
CA GLU A 70 -2.88 3.26 0.96
C GLU A 70 -1.97 2.32 1.74
N PHE A 71 -0.67 2.58 1.72
CA PHE A 71 0.24 1.99 2.70
C PHE A 71 -0.04 2.62 4.06
N HIS A 72 -0.74 1.87 4.90
CA HIS A 72 -1.10 2.29 6.25
C HIS A 72 0.13 2.13 7.14
N THR A 73 0.79 3.26 7.39
CA THR A 73 1.87 3.41 8.34
C THR A 73 1.43 4.34 9.48
N GLN A 74 2.23 4.40 10.56
CA GLN A 74 1.98 5.29 11.70
C GLN A 74 2.20 6.78 11.39
N THR A 75 2.65 7.11 10.18
CA THR A 75 2.89 8.48 9.75
C THR A 75 1.58 9.16 9.28
N GLN A 76 1.58 10.50 9.25
CA GLN A 76 0.41 11.28 8.79
C GLN A 76 0.26 11.33 7.27
N LYS A 77 1.32 11.05 6.51
CA LYS A 77 1.31 11.03 5.04
C LYS A 77 1.57 9.61 4.53
N ARG A 78 0.94 9.21 3.43
CA ARG A 78 0.96 7.82 2.95
C ARG A 78 1.08 7.77 1.44
N LEU A 79 1.72 6.71 0.95
CA LEU A 79 1.63 6.31 -0.46
C LEU A 79 0.24 5.75 -0.74
N GLN A 80 -0.36 6.21 -1.83
CA GLN A 80 -1.77 6.06 -2.14
C GLN A 80 -1.95 5.54 -3.56
N PHE A 81 -2.94 4.67 -3.73
CA PHE A 81 -3.51 4.24 -4.99
C PHE A 81 -4.98 4.69 -5.02
N PRO A 82 -5.27 5.90 -5.54
CA PRO A 82 -6.64 6.40 -5.67
C PRO A 82 -7.49 5.50 -6.55
N GLY A 83 -8.71 5.18 -6.09
CA GLY A 83 -9.64 4.29 -6.80
C GLY A 83 -9.34 2.80 -6.67
N GLY A 84 -8.19 2.41 -6.10
CA GLY A 84 -7.83 1.02 -5.91
C GLY A 84 -8.78 0.24 -4.98
N ASN A 85 -8.91 -1.06 -5.24
CA ASN A 85 -9.80 -1.96 -4.54
C ASN A 85 -9.11 -3.29 -4.22
N ILE A 86 -8.95 -3.60 -2.92
CA ILE A 86 -8.27 -4.81 -2.46
C ILE A 86 -8.93 -6.11 -2.94
N ARG A 87 -10.23 -6.09 -3.25
CA ARG A 87 -11.01 -7.30 -3.56
C ARG A 87 -10.95 -7.69 -5.03
N THR A 88 -10.81 -6.71 -5.92
CA THR A 88 -10.90 -6.93 -7.37
C THR A 88 -9.59 -6.70 -8.10
N ASP A 89 -8.72 -5.83 -7.58
CA ASP A 89 -7.51 -5.48 -8.28
C ASP A 89 -6.41 -6.52 -8.05
N THR A 90 -5.76 -6.91 -9.14
CA THR A 90 -4.59 -7.80 -9.11
C THR A 90 -3.28 -7.01 -9.27
N THR A 91 -3.39 -5.71 -9.55
CA THR A 91 -2.26 -4.77 -9.63
C THR A 91 -2.58 -3.53 -8.80
N PHE A 92 -1.76 -3.25 -7.79
CA PHE A 92 -1.89 -2.05 -6.95
C PHE A 92 -0.87 -1.01 -7.40
N ILE A 93 -1.35 0.13 -7.87
CA ILE A 93 -0.51 1.18 -8.46
C ILE A 93 -0.47 2.39 -7.52
N PHE A 94 0.60 2.51 -6.75
CA PHE A 94 0.81 3.63 -5.85
C PHE A 94 1.48 4.79 -6.60
N ASP A 95 0.66 5.75 -7.02
CA ASP A 95 1.02 6.90 -7.86
C ASP A 95 0.74 8.26 -7.18
N SER A 96 0.29 8.23 -5.93
CA SER A 96 -0.02 9.42 -5.14
C SER A 96 0.64 9.39 -3.77
N TYR A 97 0.94 10.58 -3.24
CA TYR A 97 1.49 10.78 -1.90
C TYR A 97 0.83 11.99 -1.25
N GLY A 98 0.29 11.82 -0.05
CA GLY A 98 -0.43 12.88 0.64
C GLY A 98 -0.89 12.48 2.04
N LYS A 99 -1.70 13.32 2.68
CA LYS A 99 -2.29 13.02 3.99
C LYS A 99 -3.06 11.70 3.94
N GLY A 100 -2.84 10.84 4.93
CA GLY A 100 -3.55 9.55 5.05
C GLY A 100 -5.07 9.74 5.08
N TRP A 101 -5.80 8.81 4.46
CA TRP A 101 -7.24 8.93 4.28
C TRP A 101 -8.04 8.44 5.49
N GLY A 102 -7.46 7.59 6.34
CA GLY A 102 -8.05 7.18 7.61
C GLY A 102 -7.85 8.23 8.71
N HIS A 103 -8.73 9.23 8.74
CA HIS A 103 -8.91 10.21 9.81
C HIS A 103 -10.37 10.25 10.23
#